data_AF-A0A3A8Q802-F1
#
_entry.id   AF-A0A3A8Q802-F1
#
_cell.length_a   1.000
_cell.length_b   1.000
_cell.length_c   1.000
_cell.angle_alpha   90.00
_cell.angle_beta   90.00
_cell.angle_gamma   90.00
#
_symmetry.space_group_name_H-M   'P 1'
#
loop_
_entity.id
_entity.type
_entity.pdbx_description
1 polymer ?
#
loop_
_entity_poly.entity_id
_entity_poly.type
_entity_poly.pdbx_seq_one_letter_code
_entity_poly.pdbx_strand_id
1 'polypeptide(L)' 'LKDIGKRAAMLAEREAILAMLQRTAWNKRRAAGKLRISYKALLYKIKECGIIDPRASAEF' A
#
# COMPACT_ATOMS: atom_id res chain seq x y z
N LEU A 1 19.21 17.61 -5.23
CA LEU A 1 19.27 16.38 -4.41
C LEU A 1 17.95 16.00 -3.70
N LYS A 2 17.06 16.94 -3.34
CA LYS A 2 15.86 16.64 -2.53
C LYS A 2 14.80 15.76 -3.21
N ASP A 3 14.75 15.75 -4.54
CA ASP A 3 13.71 15.03 -5.30
C ASP A 3 14.00 13.55 -5.50
N ILE A 4 15.27 13.14 -5.49
CA ILE A 4 15.68 11.75 -5.69
C ILE A 4 15.32 10.91 -4.45
N GLY A 5 15.55 11.44 -3.25
CA GLY A 5 15.19 10.78 -1.99
C GLY A 5 13.69 10.59 -1.82
N LYS A 6 12.87 11.56 -2.27
CA LYS A 6 11.41 11.44 -2.24
C LYS A 6 10.89 10.33 -3.14
N ARG A 7 11.46 10.18 -4.35
CA ARG A 7 11.08 9.10 -5.28
C ARG A 7 11.47 7.73 -4.75
N ALA A 8 12.67 7.60 -4.17
CA ALA A 8 13.13 6.34 -3.57
C ALA A 8 12.26 5.94 -2.37
N ALA A 9 11.92 6.87 -1.48
CA ALA A 9 11.05 6.62 -0.34
C ALA A 9 9.64 6.21 -0.77
N MET A 10 9.09 6.82 -1.82
CA MET A 10 7.77 6.49 -2.36
C MET A 10 7.73 5.08 -2.96
N LEU A 11 8.77 4.68 -3.70
CA LEU A 11 8.87 3.32 -4.25
C LEU A 11 8.98 2.28 -3.13
N ALA A 12 9.83 2.53 -2.13
CA ALA A 12 9.97 1.64 -0.99
C ALA A 12 8.65 1.50 -0.18
N GLU A 13 7.94 2.61 0.01
CA GLU A 13 6.64 2.60 0.68
C GLU A 13 5.60 1.80 -0.12
N ARG A 14 5.55 2.00 -1.45
CA ARG A 14 4.66 1.24 -2.34
C ARG A 14 4.93 -0.26 -2.26
N GLU A 15 6.20 -0.67 -2.34
CA GLU A 15 6.58 -2.09 -2.26
C GLU A 15 6.24 -2.70 -0.90
N ALA A 16 6.50 -1.97 0.20
CA ALA A 16 6.16 -2.43 1.54
C ALA A 16 4.65 -2.65 1.71
N ILE A 17 3.82 -1.73 1.20
CA ILE A 17 2.37 -1.85 1.26
C ILE A 17 1.90 -3.01 0.39
N LEU A 18 2.39 -3.14 -0.84
CA LEU A 18 2.03 -4.22 -1.77
C LEU A 18 2.38 -5.59 -1.17
N ALA A 19 3.61 -5.75 -0.67
CA ALA A 19 4.07 -6.99 -0.05
C ALA A 19 3.23 -7.34 1.17
N MET A 20 2.85 -6.35 1.99
CA MET A 20 2.00 -6.60 3.15
C MET A 20 0.58 -7.01 2.74
N LEU A 21 0.00 -6.36 1.73
CA LEU A 21 -1.30 -6.74 1.19
C LEU A 21 -1.27 -8.18 0.66
N GLN A 22 -0.25 -8.57 -0.10
CA GLN A 22 -0.09 -9.95 -0.56
C GLN A 22 0.01 -10.93 0.62
N ARG A 23 0.85 -10.63 1.62
CA ARG A 23 1.02 -11.46 2.84
C ARG A 23 -0.24 -11.58 3.68
N THR A 24 -1.20 -10.67 3.56
CA THR A 24 -2.48 -10.73 4.28
C THR A 24 -3.65 -11.16 3.39
N ALA A 25 -3.38 -11.74 2.20
CA ALA A 25 -4.41 -12.07 1.21
C ALA A 25 -5.33 -10.87 0.93
N TRP A 26 -4.71 -9.71 0.80
CA TRP A 26 -5.32 -8.40 0.56
C TRP A 26 -6.34 -7.98 1.64
N ASN A 27 -6.20 -8.51 2.86
CA ASN A 27 -6.96 -8.02 4.02
C ASN A 27 -6.34 -6.70 4.49
N LYS A 28 -6.95 -5.60 4.04
CA LYS A 28 -6.52 -4.22 4.32
C LYS A 28 -6.46 -3.92 5.82
N ARG A 29 -7.40 -4.44 6.62
CA ARG A 29 -7.41 -4.23 8.08
C ARG A 29 -6.22 -4.92 8.76
N ARG A 30 -5.94 -6.18 8.39
CA ARG A 30 -4.77 -6.91 8.90
C ARG A 30 -3.45 -6.30 8.41
N ALA A 31 -3.41 -5.82 7.16
CA ALA A 31 -2.23 -5.14 6.61
C ALA A 31 -1.92 -3.85 7.37
N ALA A 32 -2.93 -3.01 7.64
CA ALA A 32 -2.77 -1.79 8.42
C ALA A 32 -2.24 -2.09 9.83
N GLY A 33 -2.79 -3.12 10.48
CA GLY A 33 -2.29 -3.59 11.78
C GLY A 33 -0.82 -4.03 11.75
N LYS A 34 -0.41 -4.80 10.74
CA LYS A 34 0.99 -5.24 10.58
C LYS A 34 1.93 -4.10 10.23
N LEU A 35 1.49 -3.11 9.45
CA LEU A 35 2.25 -1.90 9.13
C LEU A 35 2.24 -0.87 10.27
N ARG A 36 1.50 -1.12 11.36
CA ARG A 36 1.33 -0.22 12.51
C ARG A 36 0.84 1.18 12.12
N ILE A 37 0.01 1.25 11.08
CA ILE A 37 -0.64 2.49 10.63
C ILE A 37 -2.15 2.37 10.81
N SER A 38 -2.83 3.52 10.85
CA SER A 38 -4.30 3.51 10.88
C SER A 38 -4.85 2.94 9.58
N TYR A 39 -6.03 2.31 9.67
CA TYR A 39 -6.72 1.81 8.49
C TYR A 39 -6.95 2.91 7.44
N LYS A 40 -7.32 4.12 7.89
CA LYS A 40 -7.47 5.30 7.03
C LYS A 40 -6.16 5.64 6.32
N ALA A 41 -5.03 5.68 7.02
CA ALA A 41 -3.72 5.94 6.43
C ALA A 41 -3.34 4.91 5.36
N LEU A 42 -3.62 3.62 5.61
CA LEU A 42 -3.39 2.58 4.61
C LEU A 42 -4.19 2.86 3.32
N LEU A 43 -5.46 3.22 3.42
CA LEU A 43 -6.30 3.51 2.25
C LEU A 43 -5.76 4.70 1.44
N TYR A 44 -5.35 5.78 2.11
CA TYR A 44 -4.71 6.91 1.43
C TYR A 44 -3.43 6.49 0.73
N LYS A 45 -2.54 5.77 1.42
CA LYS A 45 -1.28 5.32 0.83
C LYS A 45 -1.46 4.36 -0.34
N ILE A 46 -2.45 3.48 -0.29
CA ILE A 46 -2.82 2.61 -1.43
C ILE A 46 -3.20 3.47 -2.65
N LYS A 47 -4.03 4.51 -2.44
CA LYS A 47 -4.46 5.44 -3.50
C LYS A 47 -3.29 6.27 -4.03
N GLU A 48 -2.46 6.82 -3.15
CA GLU A 48 -1.27 7.61 -3.50
C GLU A 48 -0.23 6.78 -4.27
N CYS A 49 -0.05 5.52 -3.88
CA CYS A 49 0.89 4.60 -4.53
C CYS A 49 0.31 3.95 -5.80
N GLY A 50 -0.94 4.24 -6.17
CA GLY A 50 -1.62 3.63 -7.31
C GLY A 50 -1.71 2.10 -7.22
N ILE A 51 -1.87 1.56 -6.00
CA ILE A 51 -2.00 0.12 -5.79
C ILE A 51 -3.44 -0.30 -6.08
N ILE A 52 -3.62 -1.13 -7.11
CA ILE A 52 -4.93 -1.66 -7.53
C ILE A 52 -5.12 -3.02 -6.86
N ASP A 53 -6.24 -3.21 -6.17
CA ASP A 53 -6.64 -4.53 -5.66
C ASP A 53 -7.16 -5.38 -6.83
N PRO A 54 -6.45 -6.45 -7.22
CA PRO A 54 -6.83 -7.26 -8.39
C PRO A 54 -8.17 -7.97 -8.20
N ARG A 55 -8.66 -8.11 -6.96
CA ARG A 55 -9.97 -8.72 -6.68
C ARG A 55 -11.10 -7.70 -6.84
N ALA A 56 -10.83 -6.41 -6.57
CA ALA A 56 -11.79 -5.35 -6.82
C ALA A 56 -11.94 -5.06 -8.33
N SER A 57 -10.92 -5.37 -9.13
CA SER A 57 -10.98 -5.26 -10.59
C SER A 57 -11.69 -6.45 -11.26
N ALA A 58 -11.96 -7.55 -10.55
CA ALA A 58 -12.57 -8.76 -11.08
C ALA A 58 -14.11 -8.75 -11.02
N GLU A 59 -14.72 -7.63 -10.66
CA GLU A 59 -16.18 -7.46 -10.56
C GLU A 59 -16.83 -6.95 -11.87
N PHE A 60 -16.28 -7.30 -13.03
CA PHE A 60 -16.84 -6.99 -14.36
C PHE A 60 -17.05 -8.25 -15.20
#